data_AF-A0A2K3NG65-F1
#
_entry.id   AF-A0A2K3NG65-F1
#
_cell.length_a   1.000
_cell.length_b   1.000
_cell.length_c   1.000
_cell.angle_alpha   90.00
_cell.angle_beta   90.00
_cell.angle_gamma   90.00
#
_symmetry.space_group_name_H-M   'P 1'
#
loop_
_entity.id
_entity.type
_entity.pdbx_description
1 polymer ?
#
loop_
_entity_poly.entity_id
_entity_poly.type
_entity_poly.pdbx_seq_one_letter_code
_entity_poly.pdbx_strand_id
1 'polypeptide(L)'
;MGGSFWRETLASPEFPVLLESTVGLFINGSVNWFARNEQLVIFSLDLQKETSQYLSLPAGFDEVLHDQPALAVLRGCLCLCYDHMQTHFVLWEMREFGVQDSWTRLVNVSYAHLQFDNIQNDWLLVPVCLSENDVLLLVSKEVPDDGIMYNLRDDRVEHTELPDTNIWYADEHMQSLVVPLPHPH
;
A
#
# COMPACT_ATOMS: atom_id res chain seq x y z
N MET A 1 -4.14 -33.19 0.99
CA MET A 1 -4.49 -33.30 -0.44
C MET A 1 -5.42 -32.14 -0.76
N GLY A 2 -4.89 -31.02 -1.24
CA GLY A 2 -5.69 -29.91 -1.76
C GLY A 2 -6.11 -30.25 -3.19
N GLY A 3 -7.39 -30.13 -3.51
CA GLY A 3 -7.89 -30.34 -4.86
C GLY A 3 -7.35 -29.25 -5.80
N SER A 4 -6.76 -29.65 -6.92
CA SER A 4 -6.25 -28.77 -7.98
C SER A 4 -7.39 -28.30 -8.89
N PHE A 5 -8.41 -27.68 -8.32
CA PHE A 5 -9.55 -27.16 -9.07
C PHE A 5 -9.86 -25.75 -8.61
N TRP A 6 -10.05 -24.85 -9.57
CA TRP A 6 -10.63 -23.54 -9.31
C TRP A 6 -12.03 -23.75 -8.73
N ARG A 7 -12.29 -23.11 -7.59
CA ARG A 7 -13.62 -23.06 -6.97
C ARG A 7 -14.01 -21.61 -6.74
N GLU A 8 -15.29 -21.32 -6.89
CA GLU A 8 -15.86 -20.05 -6.49
C GLU A 8 -15.90 -20.00 -4.96
N THR A 9 -15.19 -19.05 -4.36
CA THR A 9 -15.09 -18.89 -2.90
C THR A 9 -16.20 -18.02 -2.32
N LEU A 10 -16.86 -17.21 -3.14
CA LEU A 10 -17.94 -16.33 -2.71
C LEU A 10 -19.16 -16.54 -3.62
N ALA A 11 -20.23 -17.12 -3.09
CA ALA A 11 -21.54 -17.06 -3.72
C ALA A 11 -22.19 -15.68 -3.45
N SER A 12 -21.51 -14.60 -3.81
CA SER A 12 -22.01 -13.23 -3.61
C SER A 12 -22.42 -12.62 -4.95
N PRO A 13 -23.70 -12.24 -5.14
CA PRO A 13 -24.15 -11.59 -6.37
C PRO A 13 -23.65 -10.14 -6.52
N GLU A 14 -23.07 -9.54 -5.48
CA GLU A 14 -22.56 -8.16 -5.47
C GLU A 14 -21.08 -8.16 -5.09
N PHE A 15 -20.24 -8.74 -5.95
CA PHE A 15 -18.81 -8.49 -5.88
C PHE A 15 -18.57 -7.02 -6.26
N PRO A 16 -17.84 -6.23 -5.45
CA PRO A 16 -17.73 -4.81 -5.71
C PRO A 16 -16.85 -4.56 -6.94
N VAL A 17 -17.04 -3.40 -7.55
CA VAL A 17 -16.14 -2.96 -8.63
C VAL A 17 -14.81 -2.60 -7.98
N LEU A 18 -13.83 -3.51 -8.08
CA LEU A 18 -12.47 -3.23 -7.66
C LEU A 18 -11.90 -2.13 -8.54
N LEU A 19 -11.11 -1.23 -7.95
CA LEU A 19 -10.44 -0.21 -8.75
C LEU A 19 -9.38 -0.88 -9.64
N GLU A 20 -9.38 -0.51 -10.93
CA GLU A 20 -8.36 -0.97 -11.86
C GLU A 20 -6.96 -0.61 -11.32
N SER A 21 -5.99 -1.50 -11.52
CA SER A 21 -4.60 -1.42 -11.01
C SER A 21 -4.33 -1.69 -9.52
N THR A 22 -5.34 -2.07 -8.70
CA THR A 22 -5.06 -2.43 -7.30
C THR A 22 -4.57 -3.87 -7.15
N VAL A 23 -3.36 -4.04 -6.60
CA VAL A 23 -2.85 -5.32 -6.12
C VAL A 23 -3.53 -5.63 -4.77
N GLY A 24 -3.93 -6.88 -4.59
CA GLY A 24 -4.55 -7.33 -3.33
C GLY A 24 -3.51 -7.47 -2.23
N LEU A 25 -3.64 -6.69 -1.16
CA LEU A 25 -2.69 -6.70 -0.06
C LEU A 25 -3.09 -7.70 1.02
N PHE A 26 -2.17 -8.59 1.36
CA PHE A 26 -2.39 -9.60 2.38
C PHE A 26 -1.98 -9.10 3.77
N ILE A 27 -2.93 -9.10 4.70
CA ILE A 27 -2.70 -8.75 6.10
C ILE A 27 -3.75 -9.43 6.98
N ASN A 28 -3.33 -9.93 8.15
CA ASN A 28 -4.20 -10.56 9.14
C ASN A 28 -5.12 -11.67 8.58
N GLY A 29 -4.60 -12.50 7.67
CA GLY A 29 -5.36 -13.60 7.05
C GLY A 29 -6.34 -13.17 5.95
N SER A 30 -6.39 -11.87 5.62
CA SER A 30 -7.30 -11.31 4.62
C SER A 30 -6.54 -10.68 3.46
N VAL A 31 -7.16 -10.65 2.28
CA VAL A 31 -6.67 -9.89 1.13
C VAL A 31 -7.55 -8.65 0.93
N ASN A 32 -6.93 -7.51 0.66
CA ASN A 32 -7.57 -6.19 0.73
C ASN A 32 -7.34 -5.42 -0.56
N TRP A 33 -8.39 -4.79 -1.07
CA TRP A 33 -8.37 -3.96 -2.29
C TRP A 33 -9.16 -2.68 -2.06
N PHE A 34 -8.87 -1.63 -2.83
CA PHE A 34 -9.88 -0.60 -3.00
C PHE A 34 -11.04 -1.13 -3.84
N ALA A 35 -12.23 -0.69 -3.46
CA ALA A 35 -13.44 -0.98 -4.20
C ALA A 35 -14.37 0.23 -4.18
N ARG A 36 -15.24 0.30 -5.18
CA ARG A 36 -16.30 1.31 -5.26
C ARG A 36 -17.63 0.69 -4.82
N ASN A 37 -18.20 1.22 -3.75
CA ASN A 37 -19.51 0.85 -3.22
C ASN A 37 -20.24 2.13 -2.75
N GLU A 38 -20.89 2.83 -3.68
CA GLU A 38 -21.40 4.22 -3.57
C GLU A 38 -20.32 5.28 -3.32
N GLN A 39 -19.32 4.96 -2.49
CA GLN A 39 -18.12 5.73 -2.16
C GLN A 39 -16.87 4.85 -2.28
N LEU A 40 -15.69 5.44 -2.10
CA LEU A 40 -14.44 4.69 -2.04
C LEU A 40 -14.32 3.95 -0.70
N VAL A 41 -14.13 2.64 -0.76
CA VAL A 41 -13.99 1.76 0.42
C VAL A 41 -12.86 0.76 0.21
N ILE A 42 -12.48 0.05 1.28
CA ILE A 42 -11.60 -1.11 1.18
C ILE A 42 -12.45 -2.37 1.26
N PHE A 43 -12.37 -3.23 0.25
CA PHE A 43 -12.95 -4.57 0.29
C PHE A 43 -11.92 -5.54 0.86
N SER A 44 -12.29 -6.23 1.94
CA SER A 44 -11.46 -7.21 2.64
C SER A 44 -12.08 -8.59 2.53
N LEU A 45 -11.30 -9.59 2.09
CA LEU A 45 -11.70 -10.99 2.00
C LEU A 45 -10.89 -11.84 2.98
N ASP A 46 -11.53 -12.36 4.02
CA ASP A 46 -10.94 -13.32 4.97
C ASP A 46 -10.82 -14.69 4.29
N LEU A 47 -9.59 -15.14 4.03
CA LEU A 47 -9.33 -16.37 3.29
C LEU A 47 -9.63 -17.63 4.11
N GLN A 48 -9.62 -17.54 5.44
CA GLN A 48 -9.86 -18.68 6.31
C GLN A 48 -11.36 -18.93 6.49
N LYS A 49 -12.13 -17.85 6.68
CA LYS A 49 -13.58 -17.91 6.89
C LYS A 49 -14.38 -17.85 5.60
N GLU A 50 -13.74 -17.48 4.48
CA GLU A 50 -14.39 -17.22 3.20
C GLU A 50 -15.51 -16.16 3.33
N THR A 51 -15.27 -15.16 4.18
CA THR A 51 -16.20 -14.03 4.41
C THR A 51 -15.59 -12.73 3.92
N SER A 52 -16.42 -11.84 3.39
CA SER A 52 -15.99 -10.50 3.00
C SER A 52 -16.58 -9.43 3.91
N GLN A 53 -15.92 -8.28 3.95
CA GLN A 53 -16.38 -7.07 4.62
C GLN A 53 -15.89 -5.83 3.88
N TYR A 54 -16.59 -4.72 4.10
CA TYR A 54 -16.16 -3.39 3.64
C TYR A 54 -15.58 -2.63 4.83
N LEU A 55 -14.39 -2.09 4.67
CA LEU A 55 -13.73 -1.25 5.66
C LEU A 55 -13.79 0.21 5.19
N SER A 56 -14.15 1.09 6.12
CA SER A 56 -14.18 2.53 5.87
C SER A 56 -12.78 3.13 5.89
N LEU A 57 -12.59 4.16 5.06
CA LEU A 57 -11.40 5.00 5.05
C LEU A 57 -11.32 5.88 6.33
N PRO A 58 -10.17 6.51 6.62
CA PRO A 58 -10.05 7.45 7.73
C PRO A 58 -11.09 8.58 7.62
N ALA A 59 -11.67 9.02 8.74
CA ALA A 59 -12.70 10.07 8.75
C ALA A 59 -12.22 11.44 8.22
N GLY A 60 -10.90 11.68 8.19
CA GLY A 60 -10.29 12.90 7.63
C GLY A 60 -9.81 12.75 6.19
N PHE A 61 -10.14 11.66 5.51
CA PHE A 61 -9.85 11.46 4.11
C PHE A 61 -10.82 12.32 3.27
N ASP A 62 -10.25 13.26 2.51
CA ASP A 62 -11.01 14.08 1.56
C ASP A 62 -11.02 13.39 0.20
N GLU A 63 -12.20 13.21 -0.40
CA GLU A 63 -12.36 12.54 -1.69
C GLU A 63 -11.90 13.41 -2.87
N VAL A 64 -11.56 14.69 -2.65
CA VAL A 64 -10.97 15.55 -3.68
C VAL A 64 -9.51 15.13 -3.91
N LEU A 65 -9.36 14.04 -4.64
CA LEU A 65 -8.07 13.51 -5.04
C LEU A 65 -7.79 13.89 -6.50
N HIS A 66 -6.57 14.33 -6.76
CA HIS A 66 -6.08 14.46 -8.12
C HIS A 66 -5.69 13.09 -8.70
N ASP A 67 -5.18 12.20 -7.85
CA ASP A 67 -4.71 10.85 -8.22
C ASP A 67 -5.37 9.73 -7.40
N GLN A 68 -5.36 8.51 -7.93
CA GLN A 68 -5.89 7.35 -7.20
C GLN A 68 -5.02 7.07 -5.96
N PRO A 69 -5.61 6.92 -4.76
CA PRO A 69 -4.85 6.60 -3.56
C PRO A 69 -4.24 5.20 -3.67
N ALA A 70 -3.22 4.92 -2.86
CA ALA A 70 -2.61 3.61 -2.78
C ALA A 70 -2.77 3.01 -1.37
N LEU A 71 -2.91 1.69 -1.32
CA LEU A 71 -2.75 0.94 -0.09
C LEU A 71 -1.31 0.42 -0.01
N ALA A 72 -0.83 0.22 1.21
CA ALA A 72 0.41 -0.47 1.50
C ALA A 72 0.28 -1.28 2.80
N VAL A 73 1.22 -2.19 3.04
CA VAL A 73 1.39 -2.84 4.34
C VAL A 73 2.73 -2.44 4.92
N LEU A 74 2.73 -1.66 6.00
CA LEU A 74 3.94 -1.18 6.67
C LEU A 74 3.95 -1.70 8.11
N ARG A 75 5.05 -2.32 8.54
CA ARG A 75 5.17 -2.93 9.88
C ARG A 75 3.99 -3.82 10.28
N GLY A 76 3.39 -4.52 9.31
CA GLY A 76 2.24 -5.39 9.55
C GLY A 76 0.93 -4.65 9.81
N CYS A 77 0.83 -3.35 9.54
CA CYS A 77 -0.39 -2.55 9.59
C CYS A 77 -0.83 -2.17 8.18
N LEU A 78 -2.15 -2.07 7.96
CA LEU A 78 -2.70 -1.60 6.69
C LEU A 78 -2.56 -0.08 6.63
N CYS A 79 -1.98 0.42 5.55
CA CYS A 79 -1.74 1.83 5.34
C CYS A 79 -2.47 2.35 4.10
N LEU A 80 -2.85 3.62 4.15
CA LEU A 80 -3.46 4.37 3.06
C LEU A 80 -2.58 5.59 2.80
N CYS A 81 -2.09 5.75 1.58
CA CYS A 81 -1.40 6.96 1.17
C CYS A 81 -2.06 7.62 -0.04
N TYR A 82 -1.94 8.94 -0.11
CA TYR A 82 -2.49 9.72 -1.20
C TYR A 82 -1.77 11.05 -1.33
N ASP A 83 -1.93 11.62 -2.53
CA ASP A 83 -1.57 12.99 -2.85
C ASP A 83 -2.65 13.95 -2.35
N HIS A 84 -2.26 14.91 -1.49
CA HIS A 84 -3.17 15.97 -1.06
C HIS A 84 -2.86 17.26 -1.81
N MET A 85 -3.78 17.65 -2.70
CA MET A 85 -3.76 18.91 -3.45
C MET A 85 -2.45 19.13 -4.24
N GLN A 86 -1.78 18.07 -4.69
CA GLN A 86 -0.48 18.08 -5.38
C GLN A 86 0.65 18.75 -4.61
N THR A 87 0.50 18.88 -3.28
CA THR A 87 1.45 19.62 -2.43
C THR A 87 2.02 18.77 -1.33
N HIS A 88 1.28 17.78 -0.85
CA HIS A 88 1.68 16.95 0.29
C HIS A 88 1.47 15.48 0.01
N PHE A 89 2.44 14.68 0.41
CA PHE A 89 2.27 13.26 0.62
C PHE A 89 1.65 13.02 2.00
N VAL A 90 0.53 12.29 2.03
CA VAL A 90 -0.17 11.93 3.27
C VAL A 90 -0.17 10.41 3.42
N LEU A 91 0.15 9.92 4.62
CA LEU A 91 0.13 8.50 4.99
C LEU A 91 -0.68 8.30 6.27
N TRP A 92 -1.65 7.40 6.20
CA TRP A 92 -2.44 6.90 7.32
C TRP A 92 -2.11 5.43 7.60
N GLU A 93 -2.21 5.04 8.86
CA GLU A 93 -2.06 3.66 9.35
C GLU A 93 -3.26 3.25 10.18
N MET A 94 -3.81 2.07 9.89
CA MET A 94 -4.85 1.42 10.67
C MET A 94 -4.19 0.58 11.76
N ARG A 95 -4.13 1.12 12.98
CA ARG A 95 -3.44 0.48 14.12
C ARG A 95 -4.09 -0.82 14.57
N GLU A 96 -5.40 -0.92 14.40
CA GLU A 96 -6.18 -2.12 14.68
C GLU A 96 -6.94 -2.51 13.41
N PHE A 97 -6.53 -3.61 12.80
CA PHE A 97 -7.08 -4.05 11.51
C PHE A 97 -8.61 -4.22 11.57
N GLY A 98 -9.32 -3.57 10.66
CA GLY A 98 -10.77 -3.55 10.58
C GLY A 98 -11.48 -2.49 11.43
N VAL A 99 -10.77 -1.74 12.28
CA VAL A 99 -11.36 -0.72 13.16
C VAL A 99 -11.14 0.68 12.59
N GLN A 100 -12.21 1.32 12.12
CA GLN A 100 -12.15 2.65 11.50
C GLN A 100 -11.54 3.72 12.43
N ASP A 101 -11.91 3.71 13.71
CA ASP A 101 -11.40 4.71 14.68
C ASP A 101 -9.91 4.51 15.03
N SER A 102 -9.29 3.41 14.58
CA SER A 102 -7.87 3.13 14.80
C SER A 102 -6.96 3.78 13.74
N TRP A 103 -7.52 4.38 12.70
CA TRP A 103 -6.77 5.11 11.69
C TRP A 103 -6.06 6.30 12.33
N THR A 104 -4.73 6.35 12.18
CA THR A 104 -3.90 7.46 12.63
C THR A 104 -3.03 7.97 11.50
N ARG A 105 -2.90 9.30 11.38
CA ARG A 105 -2.04 9.92 10.36
C ARG A 105 -0.59 9.81 10.81
N LEU A 106 0.21 9.07 10.06
CA LEU A 106 1.64 8.89 10.31
C LEU A 106 2.47 10.01 9.68
N VAL A 107 2.15 10.40 8.45
CA VAL A 107 2.91 11.39 7.68
C VAL A 107 1.97 12.39 7.04
N ASN A 108 2.40 13.64 7.06
CA ASN A 108 1.86 14.72 6.25
C ASN A 108 3.03 15.67 5.93
N VAL A 109 3.66 15.46 4.78
CA VAL A 109 4.92 16.12 4.42
C VAL A 109 4.78 16.72 3.03
N SER A 110 5.24 17.96 2.86
CA SER A 110 5.17 18.62 1.55
C SER A 110 6.16 17.99 0.57
N TYR A 111 5.82 17.92 -0.71
CA TYR A 111 6.76 17.45 -1.73
C TYR A 111 8.00 18.34 -1.85
N ALA A 112 7.85 19.65 -1.61
CA ALA A 112 8.97 20.57 -1.52
C ALA A 112 9.96 20.18 -0.41
N HIS A 113 9.46 19.73 0.74
CA HIS A 113 10.32 19.22 1.81
C HIS A 113 10.97 17.89 1.42
N LEU A 114 10.23 17.02 0.74
CA LEU A 114 10.76 15.79 0.15
C LEU A 114 11.69 16.04 -1.06
N GLN A 115 11.91 17.30 -1.45
CA GLN A 115 12.68 17.70 -2.64
C GLN A 115 12.19 16.96 -3.91
N PHE A 116 10.88 16.73 -3.98
CA PHE A 116 10.18 16.06 -5.07
C PHE A 116 9.38 17.09 -5.89
N ASP A 117 10.09 18.05 -6.49
CA ASP A 117 9.49 19.26 -7.07
C ASP A 117 9.16 19.15 -8.57
N ASN A 118 9.50 18.04 -9.23
CA ASN A 118 9.30 17.88 -10.68
C ASN A 118 8.03 17.08 -11.01
N ILE A 119 6.93 17.43 -10.35
CA ILE A 119 5.60 16.83 -10.54
C ILE A 119 5.08 17.32 -11.90
N GLN A 120 5.46 16.64 -12.98
CA GLN A 120 4.50 16.52 -14.07
C GLN A 120 3.31 15.77 -13.48
N ASN A 121 2.11 16.32 -13.67
CA ASN A 121 0.87 15.81 -13.10
C ASN A 121 0.82 14.27 -13.19
N ASP A 122 0.38 13.62 -12.11
CA ASP A 122 0.06 12.19 -12.01
C ASP A 122 1.13 11.28 -11.34
N TRP A 123 2.17 11.83 -10.70
CA TRP A 123 3.18 11.02 -10.00
C TRP A 123 2.87 10.86 -8.51
N LEU A 124 2.28 9.72 -8.13
CA LEU A 124 2.10 9.35 -6.72
C LEU A 124 3.36 8.68 -6.17
N LEU A 125 3.93 9.25 -5.10
CA LEU A 125 4.89 8.53 -4.25
C LEU A 125 4.14 7.42 -3.51
N VAL A 126 4.71 6.22 -3.49
CA VAL A 126 4.18 5.13 -2.69
C VAL A 126 5.22 4.61 -1.71
N PRO A 127 4.79 4.24 -0.49
CA PRO A 127 5.69 3.72 0.52
C PRO A 127 6.04 2.26 0.23
N VAL A 128 7.34 1.96 0.23
CA VAL A 128 7.86 0.60 0.06
C VAL A 128 8.00 -0.08 1.42
N CYS A 129 8.59 0.61 2.40
CA CYS A 129 8.78 0.09 3.73
C CYS A 129 8.95 1.20 4.78
N LEU A 130 8.65 0.86 6.03
CA LEU A 130 8.91 1.69 7.20
C LEU A 130 9.82 0.90 8.15
N SER A 131 11.08 1.33 8.28
CA SER A 131 12.08 0.68 9.14
C SER A 131 11.77 0.87 10.62
N GLU A 132 12.28 0.03 11.52
CA GLU A 132 12.18 0.15 13.00
C GLU A 132 12.66 1.51 13.57
N ASN A 133 13.52 2.22 12.84
CA ASN A 133 14.03 3.54 13.22
C ASN A 133 13.17 4.70 12.71
N ASP A 134 11.95 4.41 12.23
CA ASP A 134 10.99 5.35 11.65
C ASP A 134 11.52 6.09 10.41
N VAL A 135 12.37 5.41 9.63
CA VAL A 135 12.73 5.84 8.27
C VAL A 135 11.78 5.18 7.28
N LEU A 136 11.03 6.02 6.55
CA LEU A 136 10.11 5.64 5.49
C LEU A 136 10.83 5.73 4.13
N LEU A 137 10.82 4.64 3.37
CA LEU A 137 11.28 4.63 1.99
C LEU A 137 10.10 4.85 1.06
N LEU A 138 10.14 5.95 0.31
CA LEU A 138 9.19 6.33 -0.72
C LEU A 138 9.84 6.19 -2.08
N VAL A 139 9.04 5.78 -3.08
CA VAL A 139 9.47 5.72 -4.48
C VAL A 139 8.37 6.24 -5.38
N SER A 140 8.73 6.75 -6.55
CA SER A 140 7.77 7.06 -7.61
C SER A 140 7.53 5.83 -8.46
N LYS A 141 6.26 5.55 -8.80
CA LYS A 141 5.94 4.49 -9.77
C LYS A 141 6.51 4.77 -11.16
N GLU A 142 6.61 6.04 -11.53
CA GLU A 142 7.02 6.50 -12.86
C GLU A 142 8.53 6.74 -12.98
N VAL A 143 9.21 6.96 -11.85
CA VAL A 143 10.68 7.12 -11.78
C VAL A 143 11.23 6.18 -10.70
N PRO A 144 11.32 4.87 -11.00
CA PRO A 144 11.63 3.85 -9.99
C PRO A 144 13.10 3.82 -9.54
N ASP A 145 13.98 4.57 -10.22
CA ASP A 145 15.43 4.60 -9.93
C ASP A 145 15.77 5.47 -8.70
N ASP A 146 14.89 6.39 -8.33
CA ASP A 146 15.10 7.35 -7.25
C ASP A 146 14.23 7.01 -6.02
N GLY A 147 14.89 6.63 -4.92
CA GLY A 147 14.28 6.44 -3.62
C GLY A 147 14.45 7.66 -2.73
N ILE A 148 13.41 7.98 -1.96
CA ILE A 148 13.42 9.03 -0.95
C ILE A 148 13.31 8.36 0.42
N MET A 149 14.32 8.54 1.26
CA MET A 149 14.29 8.14 2.66
C MET A 149 13.88 9.35 3.50
N TYR A 150 12.72 9.24 4.16
CA TYR A 150 12.21 10.24 5.07
C TYR A 150 12.23 9.72 6.51
N ASN A 151 12.99 10.37 7.38
CA ASN A 151 13.04 10.03 8.80
C ASN A 151 11.98 10.81 9.58
N LEU A 152 10.98 10.10 10.07
CA LEU A 152 9.83 10.68 10.76
C LEU A 152 10.19 11.29 12.12
N ARG A 153 11.33 10.93 12.73
CA ARG A 153 11.72 11.42 14.07
C ARG A 153 12.37 12.80 14.05
N ASP A 154 13.25 13.02 13.08
CA ASP A 154 14.04 14.24 12.96
C ASP A 154 13.68 15.08 11.73
N ASP A 155 12.65 14.66 10.98
CA ASP A 155 12.12 15.34 9.80
C ASP A 155 13.18 15.51 8.69
N ARG A 156 14.12 14.55 8.60
CA ARG A 156 15.22 14.57 7.63
C ARG A 156 14.87 13.79 6.37
N VAL A 157 15.29 14.34 5.23
CA VAL A 157 15.14 13.73 3.90
C VAL A 157 16.52 13.40 3.33
N GLU A 158 16.65 12.20 2.78
CA GLU A 158 17.83 11.74 2.03
C GLU A 158 17.38 11.05 0.73
N HIS A 159 18.09 11.32 -0.36
CA HIS A 159 17.86 10.64 -1.63
C HIS A 159 18.85 9.49 -1.79
N THR A 160 18.37 8.38 -2.33
CA THR A 160 19.19 7.21 -2.62
C THR A 160 18.85 6.66 -3.99
N GLU A 161 19.87 6.26 -4.72
CA GLU A 161 19.68 5.45 -5.92
C GLU A 161 19.29 4.04 -5.49
N LEU A 162 18.30 3.47 -6.17
CA LEU A 162 17.88 2.10 -5.92
C LEU A 162 18.62 1.17 -6.89
N PRO A 163 19.30 0.12 -6.39
CA PRO A 163 20.20 -0.69 -7.22
C PRO A 163 19.49 -1.59 -8.24
N ASP A 164 18.16 -1.71 -8.18
CA ASP A 164 17.37 -2.56 -9.08
C ASP A 164 15.90 -2.10 -9.10
N THR A 165 15.32 -1.84 -10.28
CA THR A 165 13.94 -1.32 -10.48
C THR A 165 12.85 -2.37 -10.30
N ASN A 166 13.23 -3.61 -9.99
CA ASN A 166 12.31 -4.74 -9.84
C ASN A 166 11.61 -4.82 -8.48
N ILE A 167 11.67 -3.77 -7.65
CA ILE A 167 11.02 -3.73 -6.32
C ILE A 167 9.53 -4.03 -6.43
N TRP A 168 8.88 -3.61 -7.53
CA TRP A 168 7.47 -3.88 -7.80
C TRP A 168 7.15 -5.37 -8.04
N TYR A 169 8.12 -6.15 -8.54
CA TYR A 169 7.96 -7.59 -8.74
C TYR A 169 8.25 -8.40 -7.47
N ALA A 170 8.88 -7.80 -6.45
CA ALA A 170 9.18 -8.49 -5.20
C ALA A 170 7.91 -8.81 -4.39
N ASP A 171 6.85 -8.02 -4.55
CA ASP A 171 5.55 -8.25 -3.91
C ASP A 171 4.85 -9.51 -4.47
N GLU A 172 5.14 -9.88 -5.73
CA GLU A 172 4.63 -11.11 -6.36
C GLU A 172 5.36 -12.37 -5.86
N HIS A 173 6.55 -12.24 -5.26
CA HIS A 173 7.39 -13.37 -4.85
C HIS A 173 7.43 -13.63 -3.34
N MET A 174 6.52 -13.05 -2.55
CA MET A 174 6.41 -13.35 -1.12
C MET A 174 5.62 -14.65 -0.83
N GLN A 175 5.80 -15.69 -1.65
CA GLN A 175 5.49 -17.07 -1.27
C GLN A 175 6.75 -17.92 -1.42
N SER A 176 7.31 -18.33 -0.27
CA SER A 176 8.44 -19.25 -0.13
C SER A 176 9.83 -18.65 -0.37
N LEU A 177 10.37 -17.94 0.64
CA LEU A 177 11.81 -17.93 0.89
C LEU A 177 12.25 -19.31 1.40
N VAL A 178 12.34 -20.27 0.50
CA VAL A 178 13.25 -21.41 0.61
C VAL A 178 14.14 -21.31 -0.60
N VAL A 179 15.32 -20.73 -0.43
CA VAL A 179 16.37 -20.71 -1.46
C VAL A 179 16.96 -22.12 -1.54
N PRO A 180 16.80 -22.89 -2.63
CA PRO A 180 17.58 -24.08 -2.85
C PRO A 180 18.86 -23.64 -3.58
N LEU A 181 19.96 -23.49 -2.86
CA LEU A 181 21.28 -23.42 -3.49
C LEU A 181 21.66 -24.82 -4.00
N PRO A 182 21.91 -25.03 -5.30
CA PRO A 182 22.58 -26.23 -5.78
C PRO A 182 24.06 -26.12 -5.43
N HIS A 183 24.60 -27.13 -4.74
CA HIS A 183 26.04 -27.28 -4.60
C HIS A 183 26.62 -27.76 -5.94
N PRO A 184 27.69 -27.15 -6.47
CA PRO A 184 28.37 -27.66 -7.65
C PRO A 184 29.17 -28.92 -7.29
N HIS A 185 29.03 -29.97 -8.10
CA HIS A 185 29.97 -31.08 -8.21
C HIS A 185 31.06 -30.75 -9.22
#